data_AF-A0A9J7APW6-F1
#
_entry.id   AF-A0A9J7APW6-F1
#
_cell.length_a   1.000
_cell.length_b   1.000
_cell.length_c   1.000
_cell.angle_alpha   90.00
_cell.angle_beta   90.00
_cell.angle_gamma   90.00
#
_symmetry.space_group_name_H-M   'P 1'
#
loop_
_entity.id
_entity.type
_entity.pdbx_description
1 polymer ?
#
loop_
_entity_poly.entity_id
_entity_poly.type
_entity_poly.pdbx_seq_one_letter_code
_entity_poly.pdbx_strand_id
1 'polypeptide(L)' 'MLRLFYAIPLIGWIARDLKTGGVSALTYFLINCALLWVGAIALFGYPAIIVPALSIVPVMFVLLILLTRGRYQLG' A
#
# COMPACT_ATOMS: atom_id res chain seq x y z
N MET A 1 -11.63 11.99 15.01
CA MET A 1 -10.80 11.76 13.80
C MET A 1 -11.13 10.45 13.06
N LEU A 2 -11.44 9.31 13.71
CA LEU A 2 -11.77 8.05 13.00
C LEU A 2 -13.03 8.08 12.10
N ARG A 3 -14.00 8.96 12.37
CA ARG A 3 -15.24 9.05 11.59
C ARG A 3 -15.04 9.55 10.16
N LEU A 4 -13.99 10.35 9.92
CA LEU A 4 -13.70 10.90 8.59
C LEU A 4 -13.13 9.83 7.65
N PHE A 5 -12.34 8.90 8.17
CA PHE A 5 -11.85 7.73 7.41
C PHE A 5 -12.97 6.78 6.97
N TYR A 6 -14.03 6.64 7.77
CA TYR A 6 -15.22 5.85 7.40
C TYR A 6 -16.22 6.60 6.50
N ALA A 7 -16.04 7.91 6.31
CA ALA A 7 -16.88 8.73 5.43
C ALA A 7 -16.39 8.70 3.97
N ILE A 8 -15.14 8.27 3.73
CA ILE A 8 -14.63 8.06 2.37
C ILE A 8 -15.24 6.75 1.86
N PRO A 9 -16.17 6.79 0.89
CA PRO A 9 -16.99 5.63 0.53
C PRO A 9 -16.14 4.45 0.04
N LEU A 10 -14.99 4.69 -0.59
CA LEU A 10 -14.10 3.63 -1.06
C LEU A 10 -13.32 2.96 0.09
N ILE A 11 -12.59 3.76 0.88
CA ILE A 11 -11.69 3.26 1.92
C ILE A 11 -12.48 2.73 3.12
N GLY A 12 -13.57 3.43 3.49
CA GLY A 12 -14.44 3.07 4.59
C GLY A 12 -15.23 1.77 4.37
N TRP A 13 -15.58 1.45 3.11
CA TRP A 13 -16.22 0.17 2.76
C TRP A 13 -15.22 -0.98 2.81
N ILE A 14 -14.03 -0.83 2.20
CA ILE A 14 -12.97 -1.84 2.26
C ILE A 14 -12.56 -2.13 3.71
N ALA A 15 -12.37 -1.09 4.52
CA ALA A 15 -12.00 -1.25 5.93
C ALA A 15 -13.13 -1.84 6.80
N ARG A 16 -14.39 -1.73 6.36
CA ARG A 16 -15.52 -2.40 7.02
C ARG A 16 -15.55 -3.87 6.62
N ASP A 17 -15.46 -4.16 5.32
CA ASP A 17 -15.49 -5.53 4.78
C ASP A 17 -14.32 -6.39 5.26
N LEU A 18 -13.11 -5.84 5.41
CA LEU A 18 -12.00 -6.59 6.01
C LEU A 18 -12.23 -6.93 7.49
N LYS A 19 -13.04 -6.14 8.21
CA LYS A 19 -13.35 -6.41 9.62
C LYS A 19 -14.51 -7.39 9.80
N THR A 20 -15.50 -7.36 8.92
CA THR A 20 -16.72 -8.19 9.03
C THR A 20 -16.69 -9.44 8.16
N GLY A 21 -15.96 -9.46 7.05
CA GLY A 21 -16.05 -10.48 6.00
C GLY A 21 -15.12 -11.69 6.14
N GLY A 22 -14.38 -11.82 7.25
CA GLY A 22 -13.49 -12.95 7.50
C GLY A 22 -12.37 -13.12 6.46
N VAL A 23 -11.77 -14.31 6.41
CA VAL A 23 -10.61 -14.63 5.52
C VAL A 23 -10.96 -14.48 4.03
N SER A 24 -12.22 -14.75 3.66
CA SER A 24 -12.71 -14.66 2.28
C SER A 24 -12.65 -13.23 1.72
N ALA A 25 -13.05 -12.23 2.52
CA ALA A 25 -13.03 -10.83 2.11
C ALA A 25 -11.61 -10.31 1.84
N LEU A 26 -10.63 -10.69 2.67
CA LEU A 26 -9.22 -10.33 2.46
C LEU A 26 -8.66 -10.95 1.17
N THR A 27 -9.02 -12.21 0.88
CA THR A 27 -8.64 -12.89 -0.37
C THR A 27 -9.20 -12.16 -1.59
N TYR A 28 -10.49 -11.82 -1.59
CA TYR A 28 -11.08 -11.07 -2.71
C TYR A 28 -10.47 -9.67 -2.86
N PHE A 29 -10.15 -8.99 -1.75
CA PHE A 29 -9.48 -7.69 -1.81
C PHE A 29 -8.10 -7.79 -2.49
N LEU A 30 -7.28 -8.76 -2.08
CA LEU A 30 -5.96 -9.01 -2.69
C LEU A 30 -6.07 -9.35 -4.18
N ILE A 31 -7.02 -10.21 -4.55
CA ILE A 31 -7.27 -10.57 -5.95
C ILE A 31 -7.65 -9.33 -6.77
N ASN A 32 -8.56 -8.48 -6.25
CA ASN A 32 -8.96 -7.25 -6.93
C ASN A 32 -7.79 -6.27 -7.09
N CYS A 33 -6.94 -6.11 -6.06
CA CYS A 33 -5.72 -5.31 -6.18
C CYS A 33 -4.75 -5.84 -7.24
N ALA A 34 -4.57 -7.16 -7.30
CA ALA A 34 -3.72 -7.79 -8.31
C ALA A 34 -4.30 -7.58 -9.72
N LEU A 35 -5.61 -7.78 -9.91
CA LEU A 35 -6.29 -7.54 -11.18
C LEU A 35 -6.20 -6.07 -11.62
N LEU A 36 -6.38 -5.13 -10.68
CA LEU A 36 -6.22 -3.71 -10.95
C LEU A 36 -4.80 -3.38 -11.42
N TRP A 37 -3.78 -3.99 -10.81
CA TRP A 37 -2.40 -3.78 -11.20
C TRP A 37 -2.07 -4.39 -12.56
N VAL A 38 -2.57 -5.61 -12.85
CA VAL A 38 -2.48 -6.21 -14.19
C VAL A 38 -3.17 -5.32 -15.24
N GLY A 39 -4.35 -4.78 -14.92
CA GLY A 39 -5.04 -3.80 -15.77
C GLY A 39 -4.23 -2.53 -15.99
N ALA A 40 -3.54 -2.03 -14.96
CA ALA A 40 -2.64 -0.89 -15.09
C ALA A 40 -1.44 -1.22 -16.00
N ILE A 41 -0.86 -2.42 -15.91
CA ILE A 41 0.20 -2.87 -16.83
C ILE A 41 -0.34 -2.98 -18.25
N ALA A 42 -1.55 -3.49 -18.46
CA ALA A 42 -2.15 -3.58 -19.79
C ALA A 42 -2.45 -2.21 -20.41
N LEU A 43 -2.88 -1.23 -19.61
CA LEU A 43 -3.25 0.11 -20.09
C LEU A 43 -2.04 1.05 -20.24
N PHE A 44 -1.12 1.04 -19.27
CA PHE A 44 0.00 1.98 -19.19
C PHE A 44 1.34 1.35 -19.53
N GLY A 45 1.46 0.01 -19.56
CA GLY A 45 2.68 -0.70 -19.90
C GLY A 45 3.75 -0.63 -18.80
N TYR A 46 5.00 -0.46 -19.23
CA TYR A 46 6.18 -0.39 -18.37
C TYR A 46 6.11 0.67 -17.24
N PRO A 47 5.52 1.87 -17.46
CA PRO A 47 5.24 2.84 -16.40
C PRO A 47 4.53 2.27 -15.15
N ALA A 48 3.63 1.30 -15.31
CA ALA A 48 2.91 0.69 -14.18
C ALA A 48 3.83 -0.09 -13.23
N ILE A 49 5.04 -0.42 -13.66
CA ILE A 49 6.08 -1.12 -12.88
C ILE A 49 7.13 -0.13 -12.36
N ILE A 50 7.57 0.82 -13.20
CA ILE A 50 8.61 1.80 -12.84
C ILE A 50 8.15 2.72 -11.70
N VAL A 51 6.90 3.21 -11.76
CA VAL A 51 6.41 4.19 -10.79
C VAL A 51 6.39 3.63 -9.36
N PRO A 52 5.87 2.41 -9.10
CA PRO A 52 6.01 1.75 -7.80
C PRO A 52 7.46 1.55 -7.36
N ALA A 53 8.37 1.18 -8.28
CA ALA A 53 9.78 0.98 -7.94
C ALA A 53 10.45 2.30 -7.52
N LEU A 54 10.22 3.38 -8.27
CA LEU A 54 10.74 4.71 -7.95
C LEU A 54 10.15 5.31 -6.68
N SER A 55 8.87 5.05 -6.39
CA SER A 55 8.23 5.57 -5.18
C SER A 55 8.77 4.91 -3.90
N ILE A 56 9.33 3.71 -3.99
CA ILE A 56 10.02 3.02 -2.88
C ILE A 56 11.41 3.63 -2.59
N VAL A 57 12.06 4.24 -3.58
CA VAL A 57 13.41 4.84 -3.43
C VAL A 57 13.53 5.80 -2.24
N PRO A 58 12.67 6.84 -2.09
CA PRO A 58 12.76 7.74 -0.94
C PRO A 58 12.52 7.02 0.39
N VAL A 59 11.67 5.99 0.42
CA VAL A 59 11.43 5.18 1.62
C VAL A 59 12.71 4.45 2.04
N MET A 60 13.44 3.88 1.08
CA MET A 60 14.73 3.24 1.34
C MET A 60 15.77 4.24 1.87
N PHE A 61 15.84 5.45 1.30
CA PHE A 61 16.73 6.49 1.83
C PHE A 61 16.38 6.86 3.27
N VAL A 62 15.10 7.05 3.59
CA VAL A 62 14.64 7.33 4.96
C VAL A 62 15.03 6.19 5.91
N LEU A 63 14.80 4.93 5.51
CA LEU A 63 15.18 3.76 6.29
C LEU A 63 16.70 3.72 6.55
N LEU A 64 17.53 3.93 5.53
CA LEU A 64 18.98 3.94 5.66
C LEU A 64 19.46 5.05 6.61
N ILE A 65 18.89 6.25 6.51
CA ILE A 65 19.20 7.35 7.43
C ILE A 65 18.82 6.98 8.87
N LEU A 66 17.63 6.43 9.07
CA LEU A 66 17.14 6.02 10.39
C LEU A 66 18.04 4.96 11.02
N LEU A 67 18.40 3.94 10.24
CA LEU A 67 19.28 2.86 10.68
C LEU A 67 20.69 3.37 11.02
N THR A 68 21.22 4.30 10.23
CA THR A 68 22.54 4.91 10.48
C THR A 68 22.54 5.76 11.75
N ARG A 69 21.48 6.52 12.01
CA ARG A 69 21.33 7.31 13.25
C ARG A 69 21.24 6.42 14.49
N GLY A 70 20.57 5.27 14.40
CA GLY A 70 20.49 4.31 15.50
C GLY A 70 21.85 3.75 15.92
N ARG A 71 22.79 3.58 14.96
CA ARG A 71 24.16 3.13 15.24
C ARG A 71 25.01 4.18 15.97
N TYR A 72 24.83 5.46 15.67
CA TYR A 72 25.60 6.55 16.30
C TYR A 72 25.21 6.78 17.78
N GLN A 73 23.97 6.45 18.18
CA GLN A 73 23.51 6.64 19.57
C GLN A 73 23.96 5.53 20.54
N LEU A 74 24.60 4.46 20.04
CA LEU A 74 24.96 3.27 20.81
C LEU A 74 26.49 3.05 20.93
N GLY A 75 27.32 3.95 20.40
CA GLY A 75 28.79 3.88 20.47
C GLY A 75 29.36 5.15 21.09
#